data_AF-A0AAV6JLZ9-F1
#
_entry.id   AF-A0AAV6JLZ9-F1
#
_cell.length_a   1.000
_cell.length_b   1.000
_cell.length_c   1.000
_cell.angle_alpha   90.00
_cell.angle_beta   90.00
_cell.angle_gamma   90.00
#
_symmetry.space_group_name_H-M   'P 1'
#
loop_
_entity.id
_entity.type
_entity.pdbx_description
1 polymer ?
#
loop_
_entity_poly.entity_id
_entity_poly.type
_entity_poly.pdbx_seq_one_letter_code
_entity_poly.pdbx_strand_id
1 'polypeptide(L)'
;MKPREPPKVPCEVEMEVDRISNLPGHIMDKILSQLSLRDAVRTSVLCSKWRYRWNTIPDLVFDNQSVLVSSQEQISIKTKIVNVVDQVLLLHAGPIHKFKLSHRDLQGVNDIDRWILYLSRGSLAELVLEIWKGHRYKLPSSVYSCGKLIHLELFNCLLKPPTTVYGFRSLKSLDLQHITMDQDVFEHLISRCPLLERLTLMNFDGFSVLDIYAPNLQFFDIGGVFDDVNFGNTFRLAIVSIGLYVNVGYDQSMTLGKTGNLIKFFTQLPSIQRLEIQSYFLKYLAVGKIPGKLPVPCMELNYLSIRINFNDLDESLAALCLLRSSPNLHELEILARPEEQTVVGRVANIWEEDYYNCPFNQLRLVKVVGIFGVRCELDFINFLLANSPVLERMTVKPASNEIGWELLKELVRFRRASVRAEIIYLDPS
;
A
#
# COMPACT_ATOMS: atom_id res chain seq x y z
N MET A 1 60.40 -28.85 -64.80
CA MET A 1 59.91 -27.53 -64.36
C MET A 1 58.47 -27.67 -63.90
N LYS A 2 58.19 -27.49 -62.61
CA LYS A 2 56.84 -27.24 -62.08
C LYS A 2 56.82 -25.78 -61.58
N PRO A 3 55.78 -24.98 -61.81
CA PRO A 3 55.78 -23.56 -61.45
C PRO A 3 55.55 -23.39 -59.94
N ARG A 4 56.15 -22.34 -59.35
CA ARG A 4 55.83 -21.88 -58.00
C ARG A 4 54.41 -21.29 -57.99
N GLU A 5 53.59 -21.72 -57.04
CA GLU A 5 52.31 -21.07 -56.72
C GLU A 5 52.54 -19.68 -56.12
N PRO A 6 51.67 -18.68 -56.43
CA PRO A 6 51.77 -17.34 -55.87
C PRO A 6 51.29 -17.32 -54.41
N PRO A 7 51.74 -16.35 -53.60
CA PRO A 7 51.31 -16.25 -52.21
C PRO A 7 49.82 -15.89 -52.14
N LYS A 8 49.08 -16.58 -51.26
CA LYS A 8 47.68 -16.27 -50.95
C LYS A 8 47.55 -14.84 -50.43
N VAL A 9 46.70 -14.05 -51.09
CA VAL A 9 46.29 -12.70 -50.67
C VAL A 9 45.67 -12.79 -49.26
N PRO A 10 45.94 -11.85 -48.33
CA PRO A 10 45.32 -11.86 -47.02
C PRO A 10 43.81 -11.73 -47.16
N CYS A 11 43.05 -12.63 -46.54
CA CYS A 11 41.61 -12.46 -46.39
C CYS A 11 41.33 -11.12 -45.71
N GLU A 12 40.61 -10.23 -46.40
CA GLU A 12 39.98 -9.06 -45.77
C GLU A 12 39.03 -9.59 -44.70
N VAL A 13 39.40 -9.39 -43.44
CA VAL A 13 38.49 -9.60 -42.33
C VAL A 13 37.51 -8.43 -42.37
N GLU A 14 36.28 -8.68 -42.81
CA GLU A 14 35.16 -7.75 -42.60
C GLU A 14 35.12 -7.41 -41.12
N MET A 15 35.53 -6.19 -40.76
CA MET A 15 35.36 -5.68 -39.41
C MET A 15 33.86 -5.54 -39.17
N GLU A 16 33.26 -6.48 -38.44
CA GLU A 16 31.92 -6.32 -37.90
C GLU A 16 31.86 -4.97 -37.17
N VAL A 17 31.06 -4.05 -37.71
CA VAL A 17 30.93 -2.71 -37.17
C VAL A 17 30.35 -2.85 -35.76
N ASP A 18 31.08 -2.37 -34.74
CA ASP A 18 30.60 -2.36 -33.37
C ASP A 18 29.43 -1.37 -33.22
N ARG A 19 28.22 -1.86 -33.49
CA ARG A 19 26.99 -1.06 -33.50
C ARG A 19 26.61 -0.55 -32.12
N ILE A 20 26.96 -1.30 -31.06
CA ILE A 20 26.59 -0.97 -29.68
C ILE A 20 27.49 0.14 -29.14
N SER A 21 28.79 0.09 -29.43
CA SER A 21 29.74 1.14 -29.01
C SER A 21 29.65 2.42 -29.84
N ASN A 22 28.94 2.39 -30.97
CA ASN A 22 28.68 3.56 -31.80
C ASN A 22 27.37 4.28 -31.45
N LEU A 23 26.63 3.81 -30.45
CA LEU A 23 25.46 4.51 -29.95
C LEU A 23 25.83 5.86 -29.31
N PRO A 24 25.01 6.91 -29.47
CA PRO A 24 25.18 8.16 -28.74
C PRO A 24 25.09 7.96 -27.23
N GLY A 25 25.81 8.80 -26.46
CA GLY A 25 25.83 8.75 -24.99
C GLY A 25 24.45 8.63 -24.35
N HIS A 26 23.54 9.53 -24.71
CA HIS A 26 22.18 9.56 -24.16
C HIS A 26 21.37 8.27 -24.43
N ILE A 27 21.64 7.55 -25.53
CA ILE A 27 20.99 6.26 -25.82
C ILE A 27 21.57 5.17 -24.92
N MET A 28 22.90 5.15 -24.73
CA MET A 28 23.55 4.21 -23.81
C MET A 28 23.06 4.44 -22.37
N ASP A 29 22.95 5.70 -21.94
CA ASP A 29 22.45 6.06 -20.61
C ASP A 29 20.99 5.59 -20.44
N LYS A 30 20.15 5.77 -21.48
CA LYS A 30 18.78 5.25 -21.50
C LYS A 30 18.72 3.72 -21.47
N ILE A 31 19.62 3.02 -22.15
CA ILE A 31 19.69 1.54 -22.07
C ILE A 31 20.03 1.13 -20.64
N LEU A 32 21.07 1.73 -20.06
CA LEU A 32 21.51 1.42 -18.70
C LEU A 32 20.44 1.71 -17.64
N SER A 33 19.65 2.78 -17.82
CA SER A 33 18.56 3.13 -16.90
C SER A 33 17.40 2.12 -16.90
N GLN A 34 17.35 1.21 -17.87
CA GLN A 34 16.36 0.12 -17.93
C GLN A 34 16.92 -1.22 -17.40
N LEU A 35 18.21 -1.28 -17.08
CA LEU A 35 18.85 -2.48 -16.56
C LEU A 35 18.85 -2.48 -15.04
N SER A 36 18.91 -3.69 -14.45
CA SER A 36 19.28 -3.84 -13.04
C SER A 36 20.67 -3.25 -12.80
N LEU A 37 20.96 -2.79 -11.58
CA LEU A 37 22.29 -2.28 -11.23
C LEU A 37 23.39 -3.30 -11.57
N ARG A 38 23.12 -4.58 -11.31
CA ARG A 38 24.03 -5.68 -11.64
C ARG A 38 24.27 -5.79 -13.14
N ASP A 39 23.23 -5.78 -13.95
CA ASP A 39 23.39 -5.92 -15.41
C ASP A 39 24.02 -4.66 -16.02
N ALA A 40 23.70 -3.49 -15.50
CA ALA A 40 24.37 -2.24 -15.85
C ALA A 40 25.89 -2.34 -15.60
N VAL A 41 26.30 -2.82 -14.41
CA VAL A 41 27.73 -3.06 -14.12
C VAL A 41 28.32 -4.11 -15.05
N ARG A 42 27.59 -5.18 -15.41
CA ARG A 42 28.06 -6.20 -16.36
C ARG A 42 28.30 -5.67 -17.76
N THR A 43 27.65 -4.60 -18.19
CA THR A 43 27.96 -3.97 -19.49
C THR A 43 29.40 -3.47 -19.57
N SER A 44 30.09 -3.29 -18.43
CA SER A 44 31.48 -2.84 -18.38
C SER A 44 32.48 -3.76 -19.08
N VAL A 45 32.13 -5.04 -19.30
CA VAL A 45 32.99 -6.00 -20.03
C VAL A 45 32.77 -6.00 -21.54
N LEU A 46 31.75 -5.29 -22.05
CA LEU A 46 31.44 -5.27 -23.47
C LEU A 46 32.55 -4.58 -24.28
N CYS A 47 32.94 -3.37 -23.87
CA CYS A 47 34.08 -2.67 -24.45
C CYS A 47 34.56 -1.49 -23.56
N SER A 48 35.64 -0.82 -23.97
CA SER A 48 36.20 0.34 -23.28
C SER A 48 35.23 1.50 -23.09
N LYS A 49 34.31 1.75 -24.04
CA LYS A 49 33.31 2.83 -23.94
C LYS A 49 32.23 2.56 -22.90
N TRP A 50 31.92 1.28 -22.62
CA TRP A 50 30.91 0.88 -21.63
C TRP A 50 31.49 0.72 -20.22
N ARG A 51 32.80 0.53 -20.10
CA ARG A 51 33.52 0.19 -18.86
C ARG A 51 33.12 1.00 -17.62
N TYR A 52 32.92 2.32 -17.78
CA TYR A 52 32.64 3.24 -16.68
C TYR A 52 31.30 3.98 -16.82
N ARG A 53 30.45 3.59 -17.78
CA ARG A 53 29.18 4.30 -18.02
C ARG A 53 28.21 4.13 -16.87
N TRP A 54 28.18 2.94 -16.28
CA TRP A 54 27.31 2.64 -15.14
C TRP A 54 27.61 3.50 -13.90
N ASN A 55 28.85 4.01 -13.76
CA ASN A 55 29.29 4.83 -12.62
C ASN A 55 28.54 6.16 -12.48
N THR A 56 27.71 6.53 -13.47
CA THR A 56 26.94 7.78 -13.48
C THR A 56 25.43 7.56 -13.42
N ILE A 57 24.98 6.30 -13.30
CA ILE A 57 23.55 5.97 -13.22
C ILE A 57 22.96 6.56 -11.92
N PRO A 58 21.92 7.40 -12.01
CA PRO A 58 21.39 8.10 -10.84
C PRO A 58 20.61 7.21 -9.86
N ASP A 59 20.19 6.04 -10.34
CA ASP A 59 19.32 5.12 -9.61
C ASP A 59 20.13 3.90 -9.16
N LEU A 60 20.49 3.89 -7.87
CA LEU A 60 21.22 2.78 -7.26
C LEU A 60 20.23 1.89 -6.49
N VAL A 61 19.85 0.79 -7.13
CA VAL A 61 18.94 -0.21 -6.55
C VAL A 61 19.73 -1.45 -6.15
N PHE A 62 19.82 -1.70 -4.86
CA PHE A 62 20.44 -2.88 -4.25
C PHE A 62 19.34 -3.79 -3.73
N ASP A 63 18.91 -4.71 -4.59
CA ASP A 63 17.87 -5.69 -4.28
C ASP A 63 18.38 -7.14 -4.30
N ASN A 64 17.46 -8.10 -4.13
CA ASN A 64 17.75 -9.54 -4.22
C ASN A 64 18.36 -9.97 -5.57
N GLN A 65 18.12 -9.22 -6.66
CA GLN A 65 18.70 -9.51 -7.98
C GLN A 65 20.12 -8.94 -8.11
N SER A 66 20.35 -7.83 -7.42
CA SER A 66 21.60 -7.06 -7.42
C SER A 66 22.70 -7.77 -6.64
N VAL A 67 22.35 -8.37 -5.50
CA VAL A 67 23.28 -9.14 -4.66
C VAL A 67 22.84 -10.60 -4.61
N LEU A 68 23.41 -11.44 -5.48
CA LEU A 68 23.16 -12.88 -5.38
C LEU A 68 23.93 -13.48 -4.21
N VAL A 69 23.21 -14.06 -3.27
CA VAL A 69 23.79 -14.73 -2.11
C VAL A 69 23.51 -16.22 -2.20
N SER A 70 24.56 -17.03 -2.35
CA SER A 70 24.50 -18.49 -2.40
C SER A 70 24.76 -19.15 -1.05
N SER A 71 25.24 -18.38 -0.06
CA SER A 71 25.53 -18.87 1.28
C SER A 71 24.28 -18.79 2.17
N GLN A 72 24.12 -19.77 3.05
CA GLN A 72 23.11 -19.78 4.11
C GLN A 72 23.62 -19.12 5.40
N GLU A 73 24.92 -18.84 5.51
CA GLU A 73 25.54 -18.23 6.68
C GLU A 73 25.36 -16.70 6.69
N GLN A 74 24.58 -16.19 7.64
CA GLN A 74 24.20 -14.78 7.75
C GLN A 74 25.40 -13.81 7.74
N ILE A 75 26.52 -14.19 8.35
CA ILE A 75 27.74 -13.36 8.39
C ILE A 75 28.29 -13.15 6.98
N SER A 76 28.39 -14.22 6.18
CA SER A 76 28.87 -14.13 4.79
C SER A 76 27.93 -13.29 3.93
N ILE A 77 26.62 -13.41 4.14
CA ILE A 77 25.61 -12.61 3.43
C ILE A 77 25.82 -11.12 3.70
N LYS A 78 25.88 -10.75 4.99
CA LYS A 78 26.12 -9.38 5.44
C LYS A 78 27.37 -8.80 4.79
N THR A 79 28.50 -9.48 4.90
CA THR A 79 29.77 -9.02 4.34
C THR A 79 29.69 -8.84 2.83
N LYS A 80 28.98 -9.73 2.12
CA LYS A 80 28.82 -9.61 0.66
C LYS A 80 28.00 -8.38 0.27
N ILE A 81 26.87 -8.12 0.94
CA ILE A 81 26.04 -6.93 0.69
C ILE A 81 26.87 -5.67 0.94
N VAL A 82 27.54 -5.59 2.09
CA VAL A 82 28.37 -4.44 2.46
C VAL A 82 29.45 -4.19 1.41
N ASN A 83 30.18 -5.23 1.00
CA ASN A 83 31.22 -5.10 -0.01
C ASN A 83 30.68 -4.60 -1.36
N VAL A 84 29.51 -5.10 -1.80
CA VAL A 84 28.91 -4.65 -3.07
C VAL A 84 28.51 -3.19 -2.99
N VAL A 85 27.83 -2.77 -1.92
CA VAL A 85 27.40 -1.38 -1.74
C VAL A 85 28.61 -0.45 -1.63
N ASP A 86 29.61 -0.80 -0.82
CA ASP A 86 30.84 -0.01 -0.67
C ASP A 86 31.57 0.16 -2.01
N GLN A 87 31.72 -0.92 -2.80
CA GLN A 87 32.37 -0.85 -4.11
C GLN A 87 31.60 0.01 -5.10
N VAL A 88 30.27 -0.12 -5.16
CA VAL A 88 29.44 0.69 -6.05
C VAL A 88 29.52 2.16 -5.66
N LEU A 89 29.34 2.49 -4.38
CA LEU A 89 29.40 3.87 -3.90
C LEU A 89 30.79 4.49 -4.08
N LEU A 90 31.87 3.72 -3.89
CA LEU A 90 33.24 4.18 -4.09
C LEU A 90 33.53 4.54 -5.55
N LEU A 91 33.00 3.76 -6.50
CA LEU A 91 33.21 3.95 -7.93
C LEU A 91 32.22 4.93 -8.57
N HIS A 92 31.13 5.27 -7.88
CA HIS A 92 30.10 6.15 -8.38
C HIS A 92 30.61 7.60 -8.48
N ALA A 93 30.41 8.21 -9.64
CA ALA A 93 30.90 9.55 -9.98
C ALA A 93 29.79 10.54 -10.37
N GLY A 94 28.53 10.11 -10.32
CA GLY A 94 27.35 10.91 -10.65
C GLY A 94 26.54 11.39 -9.44
N PRO A 95 25.47 12.17 -9.68
CA PRO A 95 24.46 12.44 -8.67
C PRO A 95 23.60 11.19 -8.43
N ILE A 96 23.41 10.84 -7.16
CA ILE A 96 22.48 9.76 -6.76
C ILE A 96 21.13 10.40 -6.45
N HIS A 97 20.14 10.13 -7.29
CA HIS A 97 18.77 10.61 -7.09
C HIS A 97 17.92 9.58 -6.35
N LYS A 98 18.13 8.29 -6.63
CA LYS A 98 17.43 7.19 -5.97
C LYS A 98 18.42 6.22 -5.36
N PHE A 99 18.21 5.92 -4.09
CA PHE A 99 18.93 4.87 -3.38
C PHE A 99 17.91 3.91 -2.77
N LYS A 100 17.88 2.67 -3.27
CA LYS A 100 17.09 1.58 -2.70
C LYS A 100 18.01 0.51 -2.16
N LEU A 101 17.84 0.17 -0.89
CA LEU A 101 18.51 -0.95 -0.24
C LEU A 101 17.44 -1.87 0.36
N SER A 102 17.16 -2.97 -0.35
CA SER A 102 16.14 -3.95 0.03
C SER A 102 16.58 -5.35 -0.34
N HIS A 103 17.20 -6.05 0.61
CA HIS A 103 17.59 -7.44 0.42
C HIS A 103 16.94 -8.27 1.52
N ARG A 104 16.33 -9.41 1.18
CA ARG A 104 15.58 -10.28 2.11
C ARG A 104 16.39 -10.76 3.30
N ASP A 105 17.72 -10.78 3.15
CA ASP A 105 18.68 -11.17 4.16
C ASP A 105 19.39 -9.98 4.83
N LEU A 106 19.00 -8.75 4.51
CA LEU A 106 19.56 -7.53 5.11
C LEU A 106 19.08 -7.37 6.55
N GLN A 107 20.03 -7.11 7.44
CA GLN A 107 19.81 -6.70 8.81
C GLN A 107 20.40 -5.30 9.02
N GLY A 108 19.99 -4.62 10.09
CA GLY A 108 20.56 -3.33 10.47
C GLY A 108 22.06 -3.45 10.75
N VAL A 109 22.89 -2.72 10.00
CA VAL A 109 24.35 -2.71 10.15
C VAL A 109 24.87 -1.28 10.15
N ASN A 110 25.96 -1.04 10.88
CA ASN A 110 26.56 0.28 11.01
C ASN A 110 27.06 0.86 9.67
N ASP A 111 27.28 0.03 8.67
CA ASP A 111 27.65 0.45 7.31
C ASP A 111 26.55 1.30 6.66
N ILE A 112 25.28 1.00 6.98
CA ILE A 112 24.12 1.78 6.51
C ILE A 112 24.23 3.23 7.00
N ASP A 113 24.64 3.46 8.26
CA ASP A 113 24.84 4.81 8.79
C ASP A 113 25.84 5.61 7.93
N ARG A 114 26.94 4.96 7.53
CA ARG A 114 27.98 5.56 6.68
C ARG A 114 27.44 5.90 5.29
N TRP A 115 26.70 4.97 4.68
CA TRP A 115 26.09 5.17 3.36
C TRP A 115 25.08 6.31 3.37
N ILE A 116 24.18 6.31 4.35
CA ILE A 116 23.16 7.33 4.48
C ILE A 116 23.78 8.71 4.76
N LEU A 117 24.82 8.78 5.58
CA LEU A 117 25.57 10.03 5.79
C LEU A 117 26.25 10.54 4.51
N TYR A 118 26.76 9.65 3.67
CA TYR A 118 27.30 10.01 2.36
C TYR A 118 26.20 10.55 1.44
N LEU A 119 25.08 9.82 1.33
CA LEU A 119 23.94 10.18 0.48
C LEU A 119 23.27 11.49 0.89
N SER A 120 23.21 11.78 2.20
CA SER A 120 22.55 12.98 2.72
C SER A 120 23.24 14.28 2.31
N ARG A 121 24.47 14.22 1.80
CA ARG A 121 25.24 15.38 1.29
C ARG A 121 24.96 15.67 -0.18
N GLY A 122 24.26 14.76 -0.87
CA GLY A 122 24.02 14.81 -2.31
C GLY A 122 22.63 15.35 -2.69
N SER A 123 22.14 14.86 -3.83
CA SER A 123 20.87 15.24 -4.45
C SER A 123 19.80 14.15 -4.31
N LEU A 124 19.81 13.40 -3.20
CA LEU A 124 18.92 12.27 -2.98
C LEU A 124 17.45 12.75 -2.96
N ALA A 125 16.64 12.19 -3.86
CA ALA A 125 15.23 12.46 -4.03
C ALA A 125 14.36 11.27 -3.58
N GLU A 126 14.85 10.04 -3.70
CA GLU A 126 14.14 8.83 -3.26
C GLU A 126 15.06 7.97 -2.39
N LEU A 127 14.59 7.65 -1.18
CA LEU A 127 15.25 6.74 -0.27
C LEU A 127 14.30 5.60 0.08
N VAL A 128 14.71 4.37 -0.24
CA VAL A 128 14.02 3.14 0.17
C VAL A 128 14.98 2.31 0.99
N LEU A 129 14.65 2.05 2.26
CA LEU A 129 15.46 1.25 3.17
C LEU A 129 14.60 0.17 3.82
N GLU A 130 14.84 -1.08 3.44
CA GLU A 130 14.04 -2.20 3.92
C GLU A 130 14.89 -3.22 4.68
N ILE A 131 14.73 -3.25 6.01
CA ILE A 131 15.50 -4.12 6.91
C ILE A 131 14.69 -5.39 7.23
N TRP A 132 14.87 -6.44 6.44
CA TRP A 132 14.04 -7.66 6.52
C TRP A 132 14.36 -8.59 7.69
N LYS A 133 15.55 -8.47 8.29
CA LYS A 133 16.00 -9.35 9.40
C LYS A 133 16.51 -8.57 10.61
N GLY A 134 16.44 -9.22 11.76
CA GLY A 134 16.94 -8.69 13.02
C GLY A 134 15.99 -7.68 13.67
N HIS A 135 16.53 -6.93 14.63
CA HIS A 135 15.78 -5.89 15.33
C HIS A 135 15.59 -4.64 14.47
N ARG A 136 14.63 -3.79 14.87
CA ARG A 136 14.39 -2.49 14.25
C ARG A 136 15.68 -1.69 14.16
N TYR A 137 16.03 -1.28 12.95
CA TYR A 137 17.23 -0.50 12.70
C TYR A 137 17.04 0.95 13.15
N LYS A 138 17.92 1.45 14.02
CA LYS A 138 17.90 2.84 14.44
C LYS A 138 18.30 3.73 13.27
N LEU A 139 17.34 4.49 12.76
CA LEU A 139 17.56 5.36 11.61
C LEU A 139 18.57 6.47 11.97
N PRO A 140 19.65 6.66 11.18
CA PRO A 140 20.64 7.69 11.46
C PRO A 140 20.06 9.09 11.24
N SER A 141 20.50 10.05 12.05
CA SER A 141 19.99 11.43 12.03
C SER A 141 20.25 12.15 10.70
N SER A 142 21.24 11.71 9.93
CA SER A 142 21.57 12.26 8.61
C SER A 142 20.43 12.16 7.60
N VAL A 143 19.50 11.21 7.73
CA VAL A 143 18.33 11.10 6.84
C VAL A 143 17.49 12.37 6.89
N TYR A 144 17.29 12.94 8.08
CA TYR A 144 16.46 14.12 8.26
C TYR A 144 17.07 15.41 7.67
N SER A 145 18.34 15.36 7.25
CA SER A 145 19.02 16.44 6.54
C SER A 145 18.81 16.40 5.02
N CYS A 146 18.19 15.34 4.49
CA CYS A 146 17.90 15.19 3.06
C CYS A 146 16.75 16.12 2.62
N GLY A 147 17.01 17.43 2.52
CA GLY A 147 15.97 18.43 2.24
C GLY A 147 15.30 18.34 0.86
N LYS A 148 15.91 17.62 -0.09
CA LYS A 148 15.39 17.37 -1.45
C LYS A 148 14.61 16.06 -1.55
N LEU A 149 14.46 15.31 -0.46
CA LEU A 149 13.78 14.03 -0.47
C LEU A 149 12.30 14.21 -0.82
N ILE A 150 11.85 13.51 -1.85
CA ILE A 150 10.49 13.49 -2.39
C ILE A 150 9.76 12.22 -1.94
N HIS A 151 10.47 11.10 -1.87
CA HIS A 151 9.93 9.81 -1.44
C HIS A 151 10.83 9.16 -0.39
N LEU A 152 10.21 8.73 0.71
CA LEU A 152 10.86 8.01 1.80
C LEU A 152 10.05 6.75 2.11
N GLU A 153 10.68 5.58 1.96
CA GLU A 153 10.12 4.29 2.33
C GLU A 153 11.05 3.62 3.34
N LEU A 154 10.50 3.27 4.51
CA LEU A 154 11.23 2.62 5.59
C LEU A 154 10.48 1.37 6.04
N PHE A 155 11.18 0.25 6.08
CA PHE A 155 10.68 -0.99 6.67
C PHE A 155 11.55 -1.42 7.86
N ASN A 156 10.91 -1.73 8.98
CA ASN A 156 11.53 -2.24 10.22
C ASN A 156 12.58 -1.28 10.81
N CYS A 157 12.19 -0.01 11.01
CA CYS A 157 13.06 1.06 11.50
C CYS A 157 12.58 1.66 12.84
N LEU A 158 13.52 2.10 13.66
CA LEU A 158 13.29 2.92 14.85
C LEU A 158 13.63 4.37 14.52
N LEU A 159 12.63 5.26 14.57
CA LEU A 159 12.80 6.68 14.29
C LEU A 159 12.98 7.44 15.60
N LYS A 160 14.18 7.98 15.80
CA LYS A 160 14.53 8.89 16.90
C LYS A 160 15.25 10.11 16.33
N PRO A 161 14.52 11.08 15.74
CA PRO A 161 15.14 12.27 15.19
C PRO A 161 15.84 13.10 16.27
N PRO A 162 16.84 13.92 15.91
CA PRO A 162 17.42 14.90 16.82
C PRO A 162 16.36 15.86 17.37
N THR A 163 16.58 16.43 18.55
CA THR A 163 15.65 17.40 19.17
C THR A 163 15.58 18.76 18.46
N THR A 164 16.44 18.99 17.46
CA THR A 164 16.47 20.22 16.64
C THR A 164 15.86 20.01 15.26
N VAL A 165 15.34 21.09 14.66
CA VAL A 165 14.65 21.20 13.36
C VAL A 165 14.96 20.06 12.39
N TYR A 166 14.08 19.05 12.37
CA TYR A 166 14.06 17.98 11.38
C TYR A 166 12.78 18.08 10.54
N GLY A 167 12.82 17.53 9.33
CA GLY A 167 11.65 17.52 8.46
C GLY A 167 12.00 17.48 6.98
N PHE A 168 11.07 16.95 6.20
CA PHE A 168 11.26 16.76 4.78
C PHE A 168 10.39 17.76 3.99
N ARG A 169 10.95 18.93 3.71
CA ARG A 169 10.22 20.05 3.07
C ARG A 169 9.71 19.74 1.66
N SER A 170 10.36 18.80 0.97
CA SER A 170 10.04 18.41 -0.40
C SER A 170 9.27 17.09 -0.49
N LEU A 171 8.98 16.44 0.65
CA LEU A 171 8.44 15.09 0.68
C LEU A 171 6.99 15.08 0.23
N LYS A 172 6.73 14.22 -0.74
CA LYS A 172 5.41 13.97 -1.31
C LYS A 172 4.87 12.60 -0.94
N SER A 173 5.74 11.62 -0.70
CA SER A 173 5.35 10.26 -0.36
C SER A 173 6.16 9.75 0.82
N LEU A 174 5.46 9.32 1.86
CA LEU A 174 6.01 8.73 3.07
C LEU A 174 5.37 7.36 3.29
N ASP A 175 6.19 6.31 3.24
CA ASP A 175 5.78 4.93 3.52
C ASP A 175 6.59 4.39 4.70
N LEU A 176 5.89 4.05 5.78
CA LEU A 176 6.48 3.61 7.02
C LEU A 176 5.83 2.30 7.45
N GLN A 177 6.62 1.23 7.41
CA GLN A 177 6.16 -0.11 7.74
C GLN A 177 7.01 -0.72 8.85
N HIS A 178 6.39 -1.40 9.80
CA HIS A 178 7.08 -2.01 10.93
C HIS A 178 7.94 -1.00 11.73
N ILE A 179 7.47 0.24 11.87
CA ILE A 179 8.25 1.30 12.53
C ILE A 179 8.00 1.37 14.04
N THR A 180 8.91 2.00 14.76
CA THR A 180 8.66 2.50 16.11
C THR A 180 9.05 3.97 16.18
N MET A 181 8.15 4.81 16.70
CA MET A 181 8.43 6.22 17.01
C MET A 181 7.49 6.73 18.09
N ASP A 182 7.91 7.77 18.81
CA ASP A 182 7.08 8.37 19.86
C ASP A 182 5.96 9.27 19.24
N GLN A 183 4.87 9.49 19.98
CA GLN A 183 3.71 10.30 19.54
C GLN A 183 4.09 11.70 19.06
N ASP A 184 4.94 12.40 19.83
CA ASP A 184 5.42 13.73 19.48
C ASP A 184 6.26 13.71 18.19
N VAL A 185 7.09 12.68 18.01
CA VAL A 185 7.88 12.49 16.79
C VAL A 185 6.99 12.35 15.56
N PHE A 186 5.90 11.58 15.65
CA PHE A 186 4.94 11.41 14.56
C PHE A 186 4.28 12.75 14.19
N GLU A 187 3.74 13.48 15.16
CA GLU A 187 3.08 14.77 14.94
C GLU A 187 4.03 15.81 14.33
N HIS A 188 5.27 15.86 14.83
CA HIS A 188 6.30 16.73 14.28
C HIS A 188 6.69 16.32 12.86
N LEU A 189 6.78 15.03 12.55
CA LEU A 189 7.09 14.55 11.22
C LEU A 189 6.03 14.98 10.19
N ILE A 190 4.74 14.76 10.49
CA ILE A 190 3.64 15.12 9.59
C ILE A 190 3.56 16.63 9.39
N SER A 191 3.61 17.42 10.47
CA SER A 191 3.56 18.89 10.38
C SER A 191 4.74 19.51 9.62
N ARG A 192 5.86 18.78 9.51
CA ARG A 192 7.06 19.22 8.79
C ARG A 192 7.16 18.70 7.35
N CYS A 193 6.13 18.02 6.85
CA CYS A 193 6.02 17.56 5.46
C CYS A 193 4.86 18.28 4.74
N PRO A 194 4.96 19.60 4.45
CA PRO A 194 3.84 20.39 3.94
C PRO A 194 3.38 20.01 2.52
N LEU A 195 4.22 19.31 1.76
CA LEU A 195 3.94 18.85 0.39
C LEU A 195 3.49 17.38 0.33
N LEU A 196 3.19 16.76 1.48
CA LEU A 196 2.83 15.35 1.55
C LEU A 196 1.52 15.09 0.77
N GLU A 197 1.61 14.20 -0.22
CA GLU A 197 0.52 13.77 -1.10
C GLU A 197 0.09 12.33 -0.79
N ARG A 198 1.00 11.48 -0.29
CA ARG A 198 0.74 10.07 0.06
C ARG A 198 1.38 9.72 1.40
N LEU A 199 0.59 9.12 2.28
CA LEU A 199 1.04 8.61 3.57
C LEU A 199 0.59 7.15 3.75
N THR A 200 1.55 6.27 4.00
CA THR A 200 1.30 4.85 4.32
C THR A 200 1.92 4.51 5.67
N LEU A 201 1.13 3.92 6.57
CA LEU A 201 1.52 3.55 7.94
C LEU A 201 1.09 2.10 8.22
N MET A 202 2.04 1.17 8.28
CA MET A 202 1.74 -0.26 8.52
C MET A 202 2.50 -0.79 9.74
N ASN A 203 1.82 -1.51 10.63
CA ASN A 203 2.43 -2.21 11.76
C ASN A 203 3.38 -1.33 12.60
N PHE A 204 2.90 -0.18 13.06
CA PHE A 204 3.68 0.79 13.83
C PHE A 204 3.45 0.66 15.35
N ASP A 205 4.44 1.07 16.13
CA ASP A 205 4.38 1.11 17.60
C ASP A 205 4.86 2.48 18.14
N GLY A 206 4.44 2.83 19.36
CA GLY A 206 4.91 4.01 20.11
C GLY A 206 3.99 5.23 20.08
N PHE A 207 2.92 5.18 19.28
CA PHE A 207 1.85 6.17 19.23
C PHE A 207 0.53 5.49 18.89
N SER A 208 -0.59 6.06 19.33
CA SER A 208 -1.92 5.45 19.15
C SER A 208 -2.99 6.43 18.67
N VAL A 209 -2.74 7.74 18.74
CA VAL A 209 -3.66 8.77 18.22
C VAL A 209 -3.07 9.38 16.97
N LEU A 210 -3.79 9.32 15.86
CA LEU A 210 -3.32 9.81 14.56
C LEU A 210 -3.96 11.14 14.22
N ASP A 211 -3.26 12.24 14.50
CA ASP A 211 -3.69 13.58 14.12
C ASP A 211 -3.00 14.03 12.83
N ILE A 212 -3.69 13.87 11.71
CA ILE A 212 -3.14 14.07 10.37
C ILE A 212 -3.51 15.45 9.86
N TYR A 213 -2.55 16.38 9.94
CA TYR A 213 -2.65 17.73 9.41
C TYR A 213 -1.84 17.91 8.12
N ALA A 214 -2.45 17.58 6.97
CA ALA A 214 -1.75 17.54 5.68
C ALA A 214 -2.62 18.05 4.50
N PRO A 215 -2.50 19.34 4.10
CA PRO A 215 -3.38 19.98 3.10
C PRO A 215 -3.28 19.44 1.68
N ASN A 216 -2.16 18.81 1.34
CA ASN A 216 -1.92 18.26 0.02
C ASN A 216 -2.16 16.74 -0.05
N LEU A 217 -2.55 16.11 1.06
CA LEU A 217 -2.71 14.67 1.16
C LEU A 217 -3.86 14.21 0.26
N GLN A 218 -3.59 13.24 -0.60
CA GLN A 218 -4.53 12.66 -1.56
C GLN A 218 -4.78 11.18 -1.29
N PHE A 219 -3.79 10.50 -0.73
CA PHE A 219 -3.81 9.07 -0.43
C PHE A 219 -3.35 8.84 1.01
N PHE A 220 -4.16 8.09 1.75
CA PHE A 220 -3.85 7.63 3.09
C PHE A 220 -4.13 6.13 3.22
N ASP A 221 -3.12 5.38 3.63
CA ASP A 221 -3.25 3.95 3.89
C ASP A 221 -2.67 3.61 5.25
N ILE A 222 -3.46 2.97 6.11
CA ILE A 222 -3.05 2.64 7.46
C ILE A 222 -3.54 1.25 7.85
N GLY A 223 -2.66 0.50 8.49
CA GLY A 223 -2.95 -0.83 9.02
C GLY A 223 -2.17 -1.06 10.30
N GLY A 224 -2.86 -1.20 11.43
CA GLY A 224 -2.17 -1.36 12.71
C GLY A 224 -3.10 -1.36 13.91
N VAL A 225 -2.51 -1.14 15.09
CA VAL A 225 -3.24 -0.96 16.36
C VAL A 225 -3.15 0.52 16.73
N PHE A 226 -4.30 1.18 16.84
CA PHE A 226 -4.40 2.59 17.20
C PHE A 226 -5.77 2.86 17.85
N ASP A 227 -5.84 3.95 18.62
CA ASP A 227 -7.04 4.33 19.39
C ASP A 227 -7.97 5.22 18.56
N ASP A 228 -7.42 6.16 17.79
CA ASP A 228 -8.20 7.17 17.08
C ASP A 228 -7.45 7.73 15.87
N VAL A 229 -8.21 8.20 14.88
CA VAL A 229 -7.67 8.88 13.69
C VAL A 229 -8.49 10.14 13.41
N ASN A 230 -7.79 11.26 13.30
CA ASN A 230 -8.35 12.57 13.03
C ASN A 230 -7.69 13.18 11.81
N PHE A 231 -8.50 13.65 10.87
CA PHE A 231 -8.03 14.39 9.72
C PHE A 231 -8.33 15.87 9.89
N GLY A 232 -7.27 16.67 9.96
CA GLY A 232 -7.34 18.12 10.01
C GLY A 232 -6.80 18.72 8.73
N ASN A 233 -7.55 19.61 8.07
CA ASN A 233 -7.08 20.29 6.86
C ASN A 233 -6.58 19.30 5.78
N THR A 234 -7.38 18.29 5.44
CA THR A 234 -7.06 17.23 4.45
C THR A 234 -8.06 17.25 3.28
N PHE A 235 -8.40 18.44 2.79
CA PHE A 235 -9.50 18.62 1.82
C PHE A 235 -9.29 17.94 0.46
N ARG A 236 -8.07 17.49 0.15
CA ARG A 236 -7.71 16.77 -1.07
C ARG A 236 -7.68 15.25 -0.91
N LEU A 237 -7.96 14.75 0.30
CA LEU A 237 -7.86 13.33 0.61
C LEU A 237 -9.01 12.57 -0.07
N ALA A 238 -8.68 11.90 -1.16
CA ALA A 238 -9.63 11.23 -2.03
C ALA A 238 -9.61 9.70 -1.85
N ILE A 239 -8.46 9.13 -1.47
CA ILE A 239 -8.28 7.69 -1.33
C ILE A 239 -7.85 7.37 0.10
N VAL A 240 -8.65 6.55 0.77
CA VAL A 240 -8.43 6.15 2.16
C VAL A 240 -8.56 4.64 2.28
N SER A 241 -7.54 3.99 2.83
CA SER A 241 -7.56 2.58 3.24
C SER A 241 -7.18 2.51 4.72
N ILE A 242 -8.04 1.91 5.54
CA ILE A 242 -7.85 1.87 7.00
C ILE A 242 -8.20 0.50 7.55
N GLY A 243 -7.23 -0.14 8.20
CA GLY A 243 -7.36 -1.40 8.91
C GLY A 243 -6.97 -1.29 10.38
N LEU A 244 -7.88 -1.65 11.27
CA LEU A 244 -7.62 -1.79 12.71
C LEU A 244 -7.39 -3.26 13.05
N TYR A 245 -6.24 -3.60 13.62
CA TYR A 245 -5.83 -5.00 13.87
C TYR A 245 -6.15 -5.50 15.28
N VAL A 246 -6.90 -4.71 16.06
CA VAL A 246 -7.39 -5.11 17.38
C VAL A 246 -8.92 -5.14 17.38
N ASN A 247 -9.46 -6.18 18.00
CA ASN A 247 -10.90 -6.29 18.22
C ASN A 247 -11.31 -5.32 19.33
N VAL A 248 -12.06 -4.27 18.98
CA VAL A 248 -12.59 -3.32 19.95
C VAL A 248 -13.70 -4.03 20.74
N GLY A 249 -13.42 -4.37 21.99
CA GLY A 249 -14.42 -4.87 22.92
C GLY A 249 -15.34 -3.74 23.39
N TYR A 250 -16.61 -4.06 23.68
CA TYR A 250 -17.59 -3.09 24.21
C TYR A 250 -17.22 -2.50 25.59
N ASP A 251 -16.18 -3.04 26.25
CA ASP A 251 -15.84 -2.76 27.65
C ASP A 251 -14.54 -1.97 27.82
N GLN A 252 -14.23 -1.08 26.87
CA GLN A 252 -13.26 -0.02 27.10
C GLN A 252 -13.97 1.32 27.14
N SER A 253 -13.60 2.11 28.13
CA SER A 253 -14.11 3.41 28.56
C SER A 253 -14.00 4.53 27.50
N MET A 254 -14.37 4.27 26.25
CA MET A 254 -14.53 5.29 25.20
C MET A 254 -15.88 6.00 25.36
N THR A 255 -15.93 6.86 26.38
CA THR A 255 -16.82 8.01 26.54
C THR A 255 -18.28 7.86 26.09
N LEU A 256 -19.15 7.52 27.05
CA LEU A 256 -20.55 7.94 27.04
C LEU A 256 -20.62 9.47 26.76
N GLY A 257 -21.24 9.85 25.63
CA GLY A 257 -21.76 11.21 25.44
C GLY A 257 -21.26 12.02 24.22
N LYS A 258 -20.44 11.47 23.33
CA LYS A 258 -19.90 12.19 22.16
C LYS A 258 -20.39 11.55 20.85
N THR A 259 -20.55 12.35 19.80
CA THR A 259 -20.95 11.93 18.44
C THR A 259 -20.28 10.60 18.03
N GLY A 260 -21.04 9.64 17.49
CA GLY A 260 -20.52 8.32 17.11
C GLY A 260 -19.31 8.41 16.16
N ASN A 261 -18.37 7.48 16.29
CA ASN A 261 -17.09 7.48 15.56
C ASN A 261 -17.31 7.59 14.05
N LEU A 262 -18.34 6.94 13.53
CA LEU A 262 -18.80 7.07 12.15
C LEU A 262 -19.00 8.53 11.72
N ILE A 263 -19.79 9.31 12.47
CA ILE A 263 -20.10 10.70 12.10
C ILE A 263 -18.82 11.54 12.12
N LYS A 264 -18.01 11.39 13.19
CA LYS A 264 -16.75 12.12 13.35
C LYS A 264 -15.78 11.85 12.21
N PHE A 265 -15.67 10.59 11.77
CA PHE A 265 -14.77 10.19 10.69
C PHE A 265 -15.16 10.83 9.36
N PHE A 266 -16.44 10.76 8.98
CA PHE A 266 -16.90 11.27 7.69
C PHE A 266 -17.03 12.80 7.63
N THR A 267 -17.25 13.49 8.75
CA THR A 267 -17.27 14.96 8.75
C THR A 267 -15.91 15.56 8.40
N GLN A 268 -14.83 14.79 8.55
CA GLN A 268 -13.46 15.20 8.23
C GLN A 268 -13.01 14.79 6.81
N LEU A 269 -13.85 14.09 6.05
CA LEU A 269 -13.51 13.53 4.73
C LEU A 269 -14.53 13.93 3.64
N PRO A 270 -14.69 15.23 3.35
CA PRO A 270 -15.73 15.71 2.43
C PRO A 270 -15.52 15.31 0.96
N SER A 271 -14.27 15.06 0.54
CA SER A 271 -13.87 14.80 -0.86
C SER A 271 -13.50 13.34 -1.13
N ILE A 272 -13.94 12.41 -0.28
CA ILE A 272 -13.56 11.00 -0.40
C ILE A 272 -14.19 10.34 -1.63
N GLN A 273 -13.36 9.66 -2.43
CA GLN A 273 -13.73 9.00 -3.67
C GLN A 273 -13.60 7.48 -3.59
N ARG A 274 -12.59 6.99 -2.87
CA ARG A 274 -12.33 5.56 -2.63
C ARG A 274 -12.09 5.34 -1.14
N LEU A 275 -12.88 4.45 -0.55
CA LEU A 275 -12.75 4.05 0.85
C LEU A 275 -12.61 2.53 0.97
N GLU A 276 -11.60 2.08 1.69
CA GLU A 276 -11.40 0.69 2.07
C GLU A 276 -11.37 0.58 3.59
N ILE A 277 -12.38 -0.07 4.16
CA ILE A 277 -12.52 -0.35 5.59
C ILE A 277 -12.11 -1.81 5.81
N GLN A 278 -10.97 -2.02 6.46
CA GLN A 278 -10.36 -3.32 6.63
C GLN A 278 -10.35 -3.77 8.10
N SER A 279 -10.08 -5.06 8.31
CA SER A 279 -9.97 -5.70 9.62
C SER A 279 -11.14 -5.34 10.57
N TYR A 280 -10.87 -4.76 11.74
CA TYR A 280 -11.88 -4.38 12.74
C TYR A 280 -12.33 -2.92 12.65
N PHE A 281 -11.94 -2.18 11.61
CA PHE A 281 -12.19 -0.74 11.58
C PHE A 281 -13.68 -0.40 11.45
N LEU A 282 -14.49 -1.25 10.79
CA LEU A 282 -15.94 -1.07 10.75
C LEU A 282 -16.55 -1.12 12.16
N LYS A 283 -16.08 -2.06 12.99
CA LYS A 283 -16.51 -2.19 14.40
C LYS A 283 -16.15 -0.97 15.22
N TYR A 284 -14.96 -0.41 15.00
CA TYR A 284 -14.56 0.87 15.58
C TYR A 284 -15.50 2.02 15.17
N LEU A 285 -15.86 2.11 13.89
CA LEU A 285 -16.80 3.12 13.40
C LEU A 285 -18.21 2.95 13.99
N ALA A 286 -18.60 1.69 14.23
CA ALA A 286 -19.89 1.31 14.79
C ALA A 286 -20.03 1.65 16.29
N VAL A 287 -18.95 2.01 16.97
CA VAL A 287 -19.00 2.43 18.39
C VAL A 287 -19.79 3.74 18.54
N GLY A 288 -20.83 3.68 19.37
CA GLY A 288 -21.72 4.79 19.69
C GLY A 288 -23.02 4.78 18.89
N LYS A 289 -23.67 5.94 18.76
CA LYS A 289 -24.96 6.03 18.05
C LYS A 289 -24.75 6.03 16.54
N ILE A 290 -25.27 5.00 15.87
CA ILE A 290 -25.26 4.90 14.40
C ILE A 290 -26.52 5.58 13.83
N PRO A 291 -26.39 6.61 13.00
CA PRO A 291 -27.54 7.23 12.34
C PRO A 291 -28.01 6.38 11.15
N GLY A 292 -29.26 6.53 10.72
CA GLY A 292 -29.75 5.84 9.52
C GLY A 292 -29.11 6.31 8.20
N LYS A 293 -28.60 7.55 8.18
CA LYS A 293 -27.78 8.19 7.13
C LYS A 293 -26.79 9.16 7.77
N LEU A 294 -25.65 9.37 7.13
CA LEU A 294 -24.70 10.41 7.52
C LEU A 294 -25.35 11.80 7.39
N PRO A 295 -25.01 12.76 8.27
CA PRO A 295 -25.51 14.14 8.16
C PRO A 295 -25.15 14.82 6.82
N VAL A 296 -23.97 14.50 6.29
CA VAL A 296 -23.49 14.96 4.98
C VAL A 296 -23.24 13.72 4.12
N PRO A 297 -23.95 13.54 2.99
CA PRO A 297 -23.72 12.43 2.08
C PRO A 297 -22.34 12.48 1.42
N CYS A 298 -21.74 11.31 1.17
CA CYS A 298 -20.49 11.14 0.46
C CYS A 298 -20.73 11.20 -1.06
N MET A 299 -20.88 12.41 -1.59
CA MET A 299 -21.27 12.61 -3.00
C MET A 299 -20.20 12.17 -4.00
N GLU A 300 -18.93 12.18 -3.62
CA GLU A 300 -17.81 11.79 -4.52
C GLU A 300 -17.42 10.30 -4.41
N LEU A 301 -17.93 9.60 -3.39
CA LEU A 301 -17.57 8.21 -3.11
C LEU A 301 -18.13 7.28 -4.18
N ASN A 302 -17.25 6.74 -5.00
CA ASN A 302 -17.58 5.86 -6.12
C ASN A 302 -17.09 4.42 -5.91
N TYR A 303 -16.13 4.20 -5.02
CA TYR A 303 -15.67 2.87 -4.62
C TYR A 303 -15.70 2.72 -3.10
N LEU A 304 -16.30 1.63 -2.62
CA LEU A 304 -16.36 1.28 -1.21
C LEU A 304 -16.02 -0.20 -1.03
N SER A 305 -14.98 -0.50 -0.25
CA SER A 305 -14.68 -1.85 0.22
C SER A 305 -14.88 -1.92 1.73
N ILE A 306 -15.64 -2.90 2.21
CA ILE A 306 -15.95 -3.07 3.63
C ILE A 306 -15.67 -4.50 4.05
N ARG A 307 -14.82 -4.65 5.07
CA ARG A 307 -14.71 -5.88 5.84
C ARG A 307 -15.69 -5.87 7.02
N ILE A 308 -16.63 -6.81 7.04
CA ILE A 308 -17.80 -6.81 7.93
C ILE A 308 -18.00 -8.16 8.62
N ASN A 309 -18.37 -8.15 9.89
CA ASN A 309 -18.98 -9.29 10.56
C ASN A 309 -20.52 -9.17 10.50
N PHE A 310 -21.18 -10.01 9.70
CA PHE A 310 -22.64 -9.98 9.53
C PHE A 310 -23.44 -10.41 10.78
N ASN A 311 -22.78 -11.03 11.76
CA ASN A 311 -23.38 -11.34 13.05
C ASN A 311 -23.31 -10.18 14.05
N ASP A 312 -22.53 -9.13 13.73
CA ASP A 312 -22.47 -7.92 14.54
C ASP A 312 -23.50 -6.91 13.99
N LEU A 313 -24.53 -6.63 14.80
CA LEU A 313 -25.62 -5.73 14.45
C LEU A 313 -25.13 -4.29 14.24
N ASP A 314 -24.20 -3.83 15.07
CA ASP A 314 -23.69 -2.47 15.00
C ASP A 314 -22.85 -2.29 13.72
N GLU A 315 -22.02 -3.27 13.37
CA GLU A 315 -21.30 -3.27 12.09
C GLU A 315 -22.24 -3.26 10.89
N SER A 316 -23.31 -4.08 10.94
CA SER A 316 -24.32 -4.15 9.86
C SER A 316 -25.07 -2.82 9.70
N LEU A 317 -25.43 -2.17 10.80
CA LEU A 317 -26.04 -0.84 10.80
C LEU A 317 -25.08 0.23 10.28
N ALA A 318 -23.79 0.17 10.64
CA ALA A 318 -22.78 1.09 10.15
C ALA A 318 -22.60 0.94 8.64
N ALA A 319 -22.48 -0.28 8.12
CA ALA A 319 -22.39 -0.55 6.68
C ALA A 319 -23.64 -0.04 5.94
N LEU A 320 -24.84 -0.29 6.47
CA LEU A 320 -26.09 0.20 5.88
C LEU A 320 -26.15 1.73 5.86
N CYS A 321 -25.70 2.39 6.92
CA CYS A 321 -25.60 3.86 6.98
C CYS A 321 -24.69 4.40 5.86
N LEU A 322 -23.53 3.77 5.63
CA LEU A 322 -22.59 4.15 4.58
C LEU A 322 -23.20 3.98 3.18
N LEU A 323 -23.79 2.82 2.90
CA LEU A 323 -24.45 2.53 1.64
C LEU A 323 -25.55 3.56 1.33
N ARG A 324 -26.37 3.90 2.33
CA ARG A 324 -27.44 4.91 2.21
C ARG A 324 -26.95 6.35 2.04
N SER A 325 -25.69 6.60 2.38
CA SER A 325 -25.06 7.92 2.34
C SER A 325 -24.14 8.10 1.13
N SER A 326 -24.07 7.12 0.24
CA SER A 326 -23.17 7.07 -0.92
C SER A 326 -23.96 7.00 -2.23
N PRO A 327 -24.66 8.08 -2.63
CA PRO A 327 -25.60 8.05 -3.75
C PRO A 327 -24.96 7.78 -5.12
N ASN A 328 -23.67 8.07 -5.27
CA ASN A 328 -22.91 7.89 -6.51
C ASN A 328 -21.98 6.66 -6.49
N LEU A 329 -22.21 5.73 -5.55
CA LEU A 329 -21.42 4.53 -5.42
C LEU A 329 -21.53 3.68 -6.70
N HIS A 330 -20.38 3.36 -7.30
CA HIS A 330 -20.29 2.62 -8.56
C HIS A 330 -19.85 1.18 -8.35
N GLU A 331 -18.89 0.98 -7.44
CA GLU A 331 -18.31 -0.32 -7.11
C GLU A 331 -18.34 -0.56 -5.59
N LEU A 332 -18.83 -1.73 -5.21
CA LEU A 332 -18.92 -2.18 -3.83
C LEU A 332 -18.20 -3.52 -3.67
N GLU A 333 -17.23 -3.58 -2.75
CA GLU A 333 -16.60 -4.82 -2.33
C GLU A 333 -16.95 -5.11 -0.86
N ILE A 334 -17.37 -6.33 -0.58
CA ILE A 334 -17.72 -6.81 0.75
C ILE A 334 -16.86 -8.03 1.07
N LEU A 335 -16.13 -7.94 2.17
CA LEU A 335 -15.27 -8.99 2.70
C LEU A 335 -15.90 -9.49 4.00
N ALA A 336 -16.58 -10.64 3.96
CA ALA A 336 -17.16 -11.22 5.16
C ALA A 336 -16.05 -11.72 6.10
N ARG A 337 -16.18 -11.41 7.39
CA ARG A 337 -15.33 -11.96 8.46
C ARG A 337 -15.98 -13.18 9.09
N PRO A 338 -15.19 -14.20 9.46
CA PRO A 338 -15.70 -15.38 10.15
C PRO A 338 -16.29 -15.00 11.50
N GLU A 339 -17.16 -15.88 11.99
CA GLU A 339 -17.79 -15.78 13.31
C GLU A 339 -16.71 -15.72 14.41
N GLU A 340 -16.66 -14.60 15.11
CA GLU A 340 -15.97 -14.50 16.40
C GLU A 340 -16.94 -14.98 17.47
N GLN A 341 -16.46 -15.70 18.48
CA GLN A 341 -17.29 -16.23 19.57
C GLN A 341 -17.96 -15.08 20.35
N THR A 342 -19.09 -14.59 19.87
CA THR A 342 -19.95 -13.63 20.56
C THR A 342 -21.26 -14.30 20.93
N VAL A 343 -21.72 -13.98 22.14
CA VAL A 343 -22.83 -14.62 22.86
C VAL A 343 -24.08 -14.75 21.99
N VAL A 344 -24.64 -15.96 22.01
CA VAL A 344 -25.90 -16.37 21.37
C VAL A 344 -27.06 -15.47 21.80
N GLY A 345 -27.26 -14.37 21.08
CA GLY A 345 -28.50 -13.61 21.03
C GLY A 345 -29.03 -13.69 19.60
N ARG A 346 -30.34 -13.86 19.42
CA ARG A 346 -30.95 -13.78 18.09
C ARG A 346 -30.68 -12.39 17.53
N VAL A 347 -29.73 -12.27 16.61
CA VAL A 347 -29.49 -11.02 15.87
C VAL A 347 -30.71 -10.79 14.99
N ALA A 348 -31.41 -9.67 15.20
CA ALA A 348 -32.49 -9.26 14.32
C ALA A 348 -31.91 -9.01 12.92
N ASN A 349 -32.50 -9.60 11.91
CA ASN A 349 -32.02 -9.48 10.54
C ASN A 349 -32.49 -8.17 9.93
N ILE A 350 -31.65 -7.14 9.98
CA ILE A 350 -31.99 -5.80 9.49
C ILE A 350 -32.21 -5.73 7.97
N TRP A 351 -31.80 -6.76 7.24
CA TRP A 351 -31.88 -6.81 5.78
C TRP A 351 -33.24 -7.32 5.28
N GLU A 352 -34.02 -8.00 6.13
CA GLU A 352 -35.36 -8.51 5.83
C GLU A 352 -36.48 -7.51 6.12
N GLU A 353 -36.28 -6.59 7.04
CA GLU A 353 -37.31 -5.61 7.39
C GLU A 353 -37.39 -4.55 6.27
N ASP A 354 -38.61 -4.19 5.83
CA ASP A 354 -38.94 -3.18 4.79
C ASP A 354 -38.47 -1.74 5.11
N TYR A 355 -37.42 -1.59 5.91
CA TYR A 355 -36.78 -0.33 6.26
C TYR A 355 -36.07 0.22 5.02
N TYR A 356 -36.81 1.10 4.32
CA TYR A 356 -36.37 2.07 3.33
C TYR A 356 -35.96 1.50 1.97
N ASN A 357 -36.81 1.71 0.96
CA ASN A 357 -36.42 1.77 -0.45
C ASN A 357 -35.15 2.64 -0.60
N CYS A 358 -34.02 2.00 -0.88
CA CYS A 358 -32.74 2.68 -1.08
C CYS A 358 -32.20 2.32 -2.46
N PRO A 359 -32.72 2.94 -3.53
CA PRO A 359 -32.30 2.58 -4.87
C PRO A 359 -30.83 2.97 -5.10
N PHE A 360 -30.00 1.97 -5.36
CA PHE A 360 -28.59 2.12 -5.74
C PHE A 360 -28.49 2.44 -7.24
N ASN A 361 -28.83 3.68 -7.59
CA ASN A 361 -28.98 4.10 -8.99
C ASN A 361 -27.68 4.19 -9.79
N GLN A 362 -26.52 4.08 -9.14
CA GLN A 362 -25.20 4.13 -9.78
C GLN A 362 -24.38 2.86 -9.60
N LEU A 363 -24.83 1.91 -8.76
CA LEU A 363 -24.07 0.72 -8.40
C LEU A 363 -24.09 -0.30 -9.53
N ARG A 364 -22.92 -0.57 -10.10
CA ARG A 364 -22.77 -1.44 -11.28
C ARG A 364 -22.02 -2.72 -10.99
N LEU A 365 -21.02 -2.64 -10.11
CA LEU A 365 -20.12 -3.74 -9.78
C LEU A 365 -20.23 -4.04 -8.30
N VAL A 366 -20.58 -5.28 -7.97
CA VAL A 366 -20.57 -5.78 -6.60
C VAL A 366 -19.67 -7.00 -6.52
N LYS A 367 -18.83 -7.07 -5.50
CA LYS A 367 -18.01 -8.23 -5.19
C LYS A 367 -18.21 -8.61 -3.73
N VAL A 368 -18.65 -9.83 -3.45
CA VAL A 368 -18.86 -10.37 -2.11
C VAL A 368 -17.95 -11.57 -1.94
N VAL A 369 -17.06 -11.54 -0.94
CA VAL A 369 -16.01 -12.53 -0.76
C VAL A 369 -15.99 -13.05 0.68
N GLY A 370 -15.71 -14.33 0.84
CA GLY A 370 -15.49 -14.96 2.14
C GLY A 370 -16.78 -15.28 2.89
N ILE A 371 -17.90 -15.43 2.17
CA ILE A 371 -19.19 -15.73 2.79
C ILE A 371 -19.32 -17.20 3.18
N PHE A 372 -20.04 -17.46 4.27
CA PHE A 372 -20.34 -18.77 4.83
C PHE A 372 -21.77 -19.24 4.53
N GLY A 373 -22.55 -18.47 3.77
CA GLY A 373 -23.93 -18.79 3.42
C GLY A 373 -24.89 -18.65 4.61
N VAL A 374 -24.52 -17.87 5.63
CA VAL A 374 -25.42 -17.60 6.76
C VAL A 374 -26.53 -16.65 6.32
N ARG A 375 -27.68 -16.70 7.03
CA ARG A 375 -28.89 -15.94 6.67
C ARG A 375 -28.60 -14.45 6.45
N CYS A 376 -27.95 -13.78 7.42
CA CYS A 376 -27.61 -12.36 7.30
C CYS A 376 -26.80 -11.99 6.05
N GLU A 377 -25.87 -12.86 5.60
CA GLU A 377 -25.10 -12.65 4.37
C GLU A 377 -25.99 -12.76 3.13
N LEU A 378 -26.86 -13.78 3.10
CA LEU A 378 -27.79 -14.03 2.01
C LEU A 378 -28.80 -12.89 1.87
N ASP A 379 -29.33 -12.40 2.99
CA ASP A 379 -30.30 -11.32 2.99
C ASP A 379 -29.67 -9.98 2.60
N PHE A 380 -28.42 -9.75 2.98
CA PHE A 380 -27.65 -8.61 2.46
C PHE A 380 -27.48 -8.68 0.94
N ILE A 381 -27.12 -9.85 0.40
CA ILE A 381 -26.99 -10.04 -1.05
C ILE A 381 -28.35 -9.81 -1.75
N ASN A 382 -29.42 -10.39 -1.21
CA ASN A 382 -30.78 -10.20 -1.72
C ASN A 382 -31.20 -8.73 -1.67
N PHE A 383 -30.90 -8.02 -0.58
CA PHE A 383 -31.12 -6.58 -0.43
C PHE A 383 -30.43 -5.78 -1.54
N LEU A 384 -29.16 -6.06 -1.84
CA LEU A 384 -28.44 -5.39 -2.92
C LEU A 384 -29.05 -5.69 -4.30
N LEU A 385 -29.38 -6.95 -4.59
CA LEU A 385 -29.98 -7.36 -5.87
C LEU A 385 -31.36 -6.71 -6.09
N ALA A 386 -32.16 -6.62 -5.03
CA ALA A 386 -33.49 -6.03 -5.05
C ALA A 386 -33.49 -4.50 -5.19
N ASN A 387 -32.40 -3.83 -4.81
CA ASN A 387 -32.31 -2.36 -4.78
C ASN A 387 -31.35 -1.74 -5.81
N SER A 388 -30.71 -2.54 -6.66
CA SER A 388 -29.71 -2.05 -7.65
C SER A 388 -30.21 -2.16 -9.09
N PRO A 389 -30.98 -1.17 -9.60
CA PRO A 389 -31.62 -1.26 -10.92
C PRO A 389 -30.65 -1.19 -12.10
N VAL A 390 -29.43 -0.68 -11.89
CA VAL A 390 -28.38 -0.55 -12.94
C VAL A 390 -27.22 -1.53 -12.77
N LEU A 391 -27.37 -2.51 -11.87
CA LEU A 391 -26.33 -3.49 -11.59
C LEU A 391 -25.96 -4.28 -12.85
N GLU A 392 -24.67 -4.32 -13.19
CA GLU A 392 -24.14 -5.05 -14.34
C GLU A 392 -23.61 -6.41 -13.91
N ARG A 393 -22.86 -6.47 -12.81
CA ARG A 393 -22.21 -7.69 -12.34
C ARG A 393 -22.17 -7.77 -10.82
N MET A 394 -22.51 -8.94 -10.28
CA MET A 394 -22.28 -9.35 -8.90
C MET A 394 -21.40 -10.59 -8.87
N THR A 395 -20.20 -10.47 -8.33
CA THR A 395 -19.28 -11.59 -8.11
C THR A 395 -19.44 -12.09 -6.67
N VAL A 396 -19.67 -13.39 -6.49
CA VAL A 396 -19.78 -14.02 -5.17
C VAL A 396 -18.73 -15.12 -5.05
N LYS A 397 -17.92 -15.05 -3.99
CA LYS A 397 -16.90 -16.04 -3.67
C LYS A 397 -17.08 -16.54 -2.23
N PRO A 398 -17.36 -17.83 -2.00
CA PRO A 398 -17.52 -18.38 -0.66
C PRO A 398 -16.17 -18.46 0.07
N ALA A 399 -16.21 -18.66 1.39
CA ALA A 399 -15.03 -18.95 2.21
C ALA A 399 -14.50 -20.38 2.00
N SER A 400 -15.36 -21.36 1.71
CA SER A 400 -15.00 -22.77 1.55
C SER A 400 -15.86 -23.48 0.49
N ASN A 401 -15.41 -24.66 0.05
CA ASN A 401 -16.10 -25.46 -0.96
C ASN A 401 -17.40 -26.13 -0.45
N GLU A 402 -17.54 -26.28 0.87
CA GLU A 402 -18.59 -27.12 1.46
C GLU A 402 -20.01 -26.55 1.28
N ILE A 403 -20.11 -25.23 1.15
CA ILE A 403 -21.39 -24.51 1.14
C ILE A 403 -21.81 -24.10 -0.27
N GLY A 404 -20.96 -24.37 -1.28
CA GLY A 404 -21.08 -23.75 -2.59
C GLY A 404 -22.38 -24.04 -3.33
N TRP A 405 -22.88 -25.28 -3.27
CA TRP A 405 -24.09 -25.68 -3.98
C TRP A 405 -25.37 -25.09 -3.38
N GLU A 406 -25.51 -25.07 -2.05
CA GLU A 406 -26.70 -24.49 -1.40
C GLU A 406 -26.73 -22.97 -1.56
N LEU A 407 -25.57 -22.30 -1.42
CA LEU A 407 -25.43 -20.88 -1.70
C LEU A 407 -25.84 -20.54 -3.15
N LEU A 408 -25.37 -21.32 -4.12
CA LEU A 408 -25.75 -21.14 -5.54
C LEU A 408 -27.27 -21.26 -5.76
N LYS A 409 -27.94 -22.23 -5.12
CA LYS A 409 -29.40 -22.38 -5.24
C LYS A 409 -30.13 -21.14 -4.76
N GLU A 410 -29.72 -20.56 -3.64
CA GLU A 410 -30.34 -19.37 -3.08
C GLU A 410 -30.09 -18.13 -3.95
N LEU A 411 -28.86 -17.93 -4.42
CA LEU A 411 -28.51 -16.80 -5.30
C LEU A 411 -29.32 -16.78 -6.61
N VAL A 412 -29.66 -17.95 -7.16
CA VAL A 412 -30.48 -18.06 -8.37
C VAL A 412 -31.95 -17.68 -8.11
N ARG A 413 -32.44 -17.85 -6.88
CA ARG A 413 -33.84 -17.55 -6.50
C ARG A 413 -34.09 -16.07 -6.23
N PHE A 414 -33.05 -15.29 -5.95
CA PHE A 414 -33.19 -13.87 -5.63
C PHE A 414 -33.72 -13.05 -6.80
N ARG A 415 -34.69 -12.18 -6.48
CA ARG A 415 -35.22 -11.21 -7.45
C ARG A 415 -34.17 -10.14 -7.71
N ARG A 416 -34.10 -9.68 -8.95
CA ARG A 416 -33.14 -8.66 -9.38
C ARG A 416 -33.91 -7.44 -9.88
N ALA A 417 -33.54 -6.26 -9.39
CA ALA A 417 -34.05 -5.00 -9.95
C ALA A 417 -33.45 -4.73 -11.34
N SER A 418 -32.18 -5.08 -11.56
CA SER A 418 -31.54 -5.00 -12.87
C SER A 418 -31.80 -6.26 -13.69
N VAL A 419 -32.35 -6.06 -14.90
CA VAL A 419 -32.52 -7.12 -15.90
C VAL A 419 -31.21 -7.53 -16.59
N ARG A 420 -30.14 -6.73 -16.43
CA ARG A 420 -28.81 -6.98 -17.02
C ARG A 420 -27.82 -7.58 -16.03
N ALA A 421 -28.17 -7.67 -14.76
CA ALA A 421 -27.27 -8.15 -13.72
C ALA A 421 -26.87 -9.61 -13.94
N GLU A 422 -25.57 -9.82 -14.17
CA GLU A 422 -24.93 -11.13 -14.16
C GLU A 422 -24.48 -11.48 -12.74
N ILE A 423 -24.76 -12.71 -12.28
CA ILE A 423 -24.20 -13.23 -11.03
C ILE A 423 -23.10 -14.22 -11.41
N ILE A 424 -21.86 -13.88 -11.06
CA ILE A 424 -20.68 -14.71 -11.28
C ILE A 424 -20.32 -15.36 -9.95
N TYR A 425 -20.35 -16.68 -9.92
CA TYR A 425 -19.86 -17.44 -8.79
C TYR A 425 -18.42 -17.87 -9.04
N LEU A 426 -17.54 -17.62 -8.08
CA LEU A 426 -16.14 -18.04 -8.13
C LEU A 426 -15.88 -19.15 -7.13
N ASP A 427 -15.10 -20.15 -7.54
CA ASP A 427 -14.62 -21.18 -6.64
C ASP A 427 -13.75 -20.54 -5.53
N PRO A 428 -13.81 -21.07 -4.29
CA PRO A 428 -12.90 -20.65 -3.23
C PRO A 428 -11.45 -20.98 -3.62
N SER A 429 -10.52 -20.14 -3.13
CA SER A 429 -9.09 -20.27 -3.40
C SER A 429 -8.40 -21.22 -2.44
#